data_AF-X1IM99-F1
#
_entry.id   AF-X1IM99-F1
#
_cell.length_a   1.000
_cell.length_b   1.000
_cell.length_c   1.000
_cell.angle_alpha   90.00
_cell.angle_beta   90.00
_cell.angle_gamma   90.00
#
_symmetry.space_group_name_H-M   'P 1'
#
loop_
_entity.id
_entity.type
_entity.pdbx_description
1 polymer ?
#
loop_
_entity_poly.entity_id
_entity_poly.type
_entity_poly.pdbx_seq_one_letter_code
_entity_poly.pdbx_strand_id
1 'polypeptide(L)'
;MLFKINRNVPANTPMSSPDFQKLSISKGTIIEWMLHMPEECADLMQLRVEYHNTQILPFSGSTWIYGMFEPTVIKDNILVDDGPYALDIYAFNLDDSYSHEYNIHCNIEPKKAVKIAGPGYDFKAAWDRLFGGGG
;
A
#
# COMPACT_ATOMS: atom_id res chain seq x y z
N MET A 1 4.04 8.23 3.85
CA MET A 1 5.28 7.73 3.20
C MET A 1 4.87 7.22 1.85
N LEU A 2 5.61 7.58 0.80
CA LEU A 2 5.27 7.21 -0.57
C LEU A 2 6.17 6.06 -1.03
N PHE A 3 5.55 4.96 -1.43
CA PHE A 3 6.19 3.79 -2.03
C PHE A 3 5.81 3.75 -3.51
N LYS A 4 6.74 3.34 -4.38
CA LYS A 4 6.50 3.29 -5.82
C LYS A 4 7.11 2.08 -6.46
N ILE A 5 6.46 1.61 -7.51
CA ILE A 5 7.00 0.63 -8.44
C ILE A 5 6.58 1.00 -9.86
N ASN A 6 7.51 0.81 -10.78
CA ASN A 6 7.33 0.90 -12.22
C ASN A 6 7.81 -0.43 -12.80
N ARG A 7 7.00 -1.03 -13.68
CA ARG A 7 7.33 -2.31 -14.28
C ARG A 7 6.76 -2.42 -15.69
N ASN A 8 7.56 -3.00 -16.58
CA ASN A 8 7.13 -3.47 -17.89
C ASN A 8 6.72 -4.95 -17.84
N VAL A 9 5.52 -5.24 -18.31
CA VAL A 9 4.96 -6.58 -18.46
C VAL A 9 5.21 -7.04 -19.90
N PRO A 10 5.93 -8.16 -20.11
CA PRO A 10 6.20 -8.69 -21.44
C PRO A 10 4.92 -8.96 -22.24
N ALA A 11 5.01 -8.85 -23.57
CA ALA A 11 3.98 -9.34 -24.47
C ALA A 11 3.67 -10.83 -24.21
N ASN A 12 2.45 -11.27 -24.52
CA ASN A 12 1.99 -12.65 -24.34
C ASN A 12 2.13 -13.16 -22.89
N THR A 13 1.83 -12.32 -21.91
CA THR A 13 1.76 -12.75 -20.50
C THR A 13 0.30 -13.08 -20.16
N PRO A 14 -0.10 -14.37 -20.12
CA PRO A 14 -1.49 -14.73 -19.91
C PRO A 14 -1.91 -14.57 -18.44
N MET A 15 -3.21 -14.36 -18.19
CA MET A 15 -3.78 -14.30 -16.85
C MET A 15 -3.52 -15.57 -16.01
N SER A 16 -3.33 -16.74 -16.64
CA SER A 16 -2.98 -17.99 -15.95
C SER A 16 -1.54 -18.03 -15.43
N SER A 17 -0.67 -17.13 -15.91
CA SER A 17 0.73 -16.99 -15.52
C SER A 17 1.14 -15.52 -15.51
N PRO A 18 0.57 -14.70 -14.59
CA PRO A 18 0.84 -13.27 -14.54
C PRO A 18 2.29 -12.97 -14.11
N ASP A 19 2.84 -11.83 -14.55
CA ASP A 19 4.07 -11.28 -13.99
C ASP A 19 3.84 -10.91 -12.52
N PHE A 20 4.74 -11.36 -11.67
CA PHE A 20 4.66 -11.18 -10.23
C PHE A 20 5.77 -10.24 -9.75
N GLN A 21 5.39 -9.19 -9.03
CA GLN A 21 6.31 -8.26 -8.39
C GLN A 21 5.97 -8.07 -6.92
N LYS A 22 7.01 -7.83 -6.12
CA LYS A 22 6.86 -7.53 -4.69
C LYS A 22 7.29 -6.10 -4.40
N LEU A 23 6.39 -5.32 -3.81
CA LEU A 23 6.68 -3.97 -3.34
C LEU A 23 6.82 -3.97 -1.80
N SER A 24 8.04 -3.78 -1.32
CA SER A 24 8.31 -3.60 0.11
C SER A 24 7.74 -2.27 0.59
N ILE A 25 6.92 -2.31 1.64
CA ILE A 25 6.26 -1.17 2.24
C ILE A 25 6.57 -1.08 3.74
N SER A 26 6.10 -0.02 4.38
CA SER A 26 6.17 0.12 5.84
C SER A 26 4.85 -0.25 6.52
N LYS A 27 4.93 -0.62 7.79
CA LYS A 27 3.77 -0.65 8.70
C LYS A 27 3.05 0.70 8.72
N GLY A 28 1.72 0.70 8.66
CA GLY A 28 0.90 1.91 8.68
C GLY A 28 -0.50 1.69 8.10
N THR A 29 -1.13 2.75 7.62
CA THR A 29 -2.41 2.69 6.92
C THR A 29 -2.22 3.18 5.49
N ILE A 30 -2.56 2.36 4.49
CA ILE A 30 -2.63 2.79 3.09
C ILE A 30 -3.82 3.74 2.97
N ILE A 31 -3.54 4.98 2.58
CA ILE A 31 -4.55 6.04 2.47
C ILE A 31 -4.88 6.41 1.03
N GLU A 32 -3.97 6.08 0.11
CA GLU A 32 -4.07 6.51 -1.29
C GLU A 32 -3.23 5.63 -2.20
N TRP A 33 -3.82 5.30 -3.34
CA TRP A 33 -3.14 4.74 -4.50
C TRP A 33 -3.14 5.77 -5.62
N MET A 34 -2.04 5.86 -6.36
CA MET A 34 -2.00 6.56 -7.62
C MET A 34 -1.51 5.58 -8.68
N LEU A 35 -2.37 5.32 -9.66
CA LEU A 35 -2.14 4.35 -10.72
C LEU A 35 -2.04 5.07 -12.05
N HIS A 36 -1.13 4.61 -12.90
CA HIS A 36 -1.01 5.10 -14.26
C HIS A 36 -0.54 3.98 -15.19
N MET A 37 -1.31 3.78 -16.27
CA MET A 37 -1.00 2.88 -17.38
C MET A 37 -1.04 3.72 -18.66
N PRO A 38 0.03 3.82 -19.45
CA PRO A 38 0.00 4.59 -20.69
C PRO A 38 -1.10 4.11 -21.64
N GLU A 39 -1.60 5.01 -22.51
CA GLU A 39 -2.63 4.69 -23.52
C GLU A 39 -2.27 3.49 -24.42
N GLU A 40 -0.97 3.25 -24.61
CA GLU A 40 -0.44 2.11 -25.37
C GLU A 40 -0.92 0.75 -24.81
N CYS A 41 -1.29 0.68 -23.53
CA CYS A 41 -1.81 -0.53 -22.90
C CYS A 41 -3.15 -1.01 -23.45
N ALA A 42 -3.97 -0.11 -24.03
CA ALA A 42 -5.22 -0.40 -24.73
C ALA A 42 -6.14 -1.47 -24.08
N ASP A 43 -6.30 -1.46 -22.75
CA ASP A 43 -7.05 -2.45 -21.94
C ASP A 43 -6.52 -3.91 -21.98
N LEU A 44 -5.42 -4.15 -22.69
CA LEU A 44 -4.76 -5.45 -22.80
C LEU A 44 -3.85 -5.73 -21.60
N MET A 45 -3.39 -4.68 -20.93
CA MET A 45 -2.64 -4.76 -19.69
C MET A 45 -3.56 -4.59 -18.49
N GLN A 46 -3.51 -5.54 -17.57
CA GLN A 46 -4.31 -5.49 -16.34
C GLN A 46 -3.46 -5.83 -15.13
N LEU A 47 -3.78 -5.23 -13.98
CA LEU A 47 -3.08 -5.50 -12.72
C LEU A 47 -4.02 -5.67 -11.53
N ARG A 48 -3.53 -6.34 -10.49
CA ARG A 48 -4.11 -6.36 -9.16
C ARG A 48 -3.03 -6.35 -8.10
N VAL A 49 -3.40 -5.95 -6.89
CA VAL A 49 -2.53 -5.90 -5.72
C VAL A 49 -3.18 -6.70 -4.60
N GLU A 50 -2.37 -7.54 -3.98
CA GLU A 50 -2.72 -8.37 -2.85
C GLU A 50 -1.84 -8.03 -1.64
N TYR A 51 -2.42 -8.18 -0.46
CA TYR A 51 -1.72 -8.15 0.81
C TYR A 51 -2.13 -9.41 1.58
N HIS A 52 -1.15 -10.25 1.92
CA HIS A 52 -1.37 -11.54 2.61
C HIS A 52 -2.40 -12.42 1.87
N ASN A 53 -2.22 -12.59 0.56
CA ASN A 53 -3.11 -13.35 -0.34
C ASN A 53 -4.56 -12.82 -0.39
N THR A 54 -4.79 -11.59 0.09
CA THR A 54 -6.08 -10.92 0.02
C THR A 54 -5.99 -9.79 -0.98
N GLN A 55 -6.83 -9.82 -2.01
CA GLN A 55 -6.89 -8.75 -3.00
C GLN A 55 -7.40 -7.46 -2.35
N ILE A 56 -6.56 -6.43 -2.36
CA ILE A 56 -6.86 -5.12 -1.80
C ILE A 56 -7.13 -4.08 -2.88
N LEU A 57 -6.59 -4.27 -4.08
CA LEU A 57 -6.76 -3.35 -5.20
C LEU A 57 -6.87 -4.14 -6.51
N PRO A 58 -8.00 -4.08 -7.23
CA PRO A 58 -9.28 -3.49 -6.82
C PRO A 58 -9.97 -4.32 -5.72
N PHE A 59 -10.82 -3.72 -4.90
CA PHE A 59 -11.43 -4.40 -3.75
C PHE A 59 -12.49 -5.48 -4.11
N SER A 60 -12.89 -5.63 -5.38
CA SER A 60 -13.97 -6.54 -5.78
C SER A 60 -13.57 -8.03 -5.92
N GLY A 61 -12.50 -8.44 -5.23
CA GLY A 61 -12.20 -9.85 -4.88
C GLY A 61 -11.89 -10.82 -6.03
N SER A 62 -11.89 -10.36 -7.28
CA SER A 62 -11.53 -11.19 -8.46
C SER A 62 -11.28 -10.38 -9.73
N THR A 63 -11.42 -9.06 -9.67
CA THR A 63 -11.27 -8.18 -10.84
C THR A 63 -9.85 -7.65 -10.95
N TRP A 64 -9.54 -7.16 -12.13
CA TRP A 64 -8.27 -6.52 -12.43
C TRP A 64 -8.53 -5.09 -12.86
N ILE A 65 -7.59 -4.20 -12.55
CA ILE A 65 -7.61 -2.82 -13.02
C ILE A 65 -7.03 -2.77 -14.41
N TYR A 66 -7.68 -2.01 -15.27
CA TYR A 66 -7.28 -1.73 -16.65
C TYR A 66 -7.76 -0.32 -17.02
N GLY A 67 -7.30 0.22 -18.15
CA GLY A 67 -7.83 1.46 -18.72
C GLY A 67 -7.50 2.75 -17.96
N MET A 68 -6.49 2.74 -17.09
CA MET A 68 -6.09 3.90 -16.28
C MET A 68 -5.09 4.79 -17.04
N PHE A 69 -5.55 5.36 -18.17
CA PHE A 69 -4.75 6.15 -19.11
C PHE A 69 -4.27 7.49 -18.54
N GLU A 70 -5.03 8.03 -17.59
CA GLU A 70 -4.62 9.20 -16.81
C GLU A 70 -4.23 8.76 -15.39
N PRO A 71 -3.25 9.44 -14.76
CA PRO A 71 -2.92 9.22 -13.35
C PRO A 71 -4.16 9.29 -12.46
N THR A 72 -4.64 8.14 -12.02
CA THR A 72 -5.89 7.99 -11.29
C THR A 72 -5.59 7.79 -9.82
N VAL A 73 -6.20 8.66 -9.00
CA VAL A 73 -6.05 8.61 -7.54
C VAL A 73 -7.23 7.85 -6.93
N ILE A 74 -6.93 6.79 -6.19
CA ILE A 74 -7.90 5.98 -5.47
C ILE A 74 -7.64 6.14 -3.99
N LYS A 75 -8.58 6.76 -3.27
CA LYS A 75 -8.51 6.89 -1.81
C LYS A 75 -8.89 5.59 -1.15
N ASP A 76 -8.16 5.25 -0.09
CA ASP A 76 -8.34 3.98 0.62
C ASP A 76 -8.10 4.14 2.12
N ASN A 77 -8.35 3.09 2.89
CA ASN A 77 -8.07 3.07 4.33
C ASN A 77 -7.76 1.63 4.80
N ILE A 78 -6.64 1.09 4.34
CA ILE A 78 -6.24 -0.30 4.62
C ILE A 78 -5.14 -0.32 5.67
N LEU A 79 -5.39 -1.00 6.77
CA LEU A 79 -4.40 -1.17 7.83
C LEU A 79 -3.38 -2.26 7.42
N VAL A 80 -2.10 -1.89 7.48
CA VAL A 80 -0.94 -2.76 7.32
C VAL A 80 -0.22 -2.81 8.66
N ASP A 81 -0.61 -3.74 9.52
CA ASP A 81 -0.01 -3.91 10.85
C ASP A 81 0.74 -5.22 11.05
N ASP A 82 0.51 -6.21 10.20
CA ASP A 82 1.16 -7.51 10.27
C ASP A 82 2.25 -7.70 9.20
N GLY A 83 3.34 -8.35 9.61
CA GLY A 83 4.42 -8.73 8.71
C GLY A 83 4.02 -9.93 7.85
N PRO A 84 4.57 -10.09 6.63
CA PRO A 84 5.54 -9.22 5.98
C PRO A 84 4.91 -7.92 5.46
N TYR A 85 5.63 -6.79 5.59
CA TYR A 85 5.20 -5.48 5.07
C TYR A 85 5.53 -5.41 3.57
N ALA A 86 4.81 -6.18 2.77
CA ALA A 86 5.00 -6.24 1.34
C ALA A 86 3.65 -6.39 0.63
N LEU A 87 3.53 -5.76 -0.52
CA LEU A 87 2.42 -5.91 -1.44
C LEU A 87 2.83 -6.82 -2.58
N ASP A 88 1.95 -7.76 -2.90
CA ASP A 88 2.09 -8.70 -4.00
C ASP A 88 1.32 -8.16 -5.19
N ILE A 89 2.03 -7.82 -6.26
CA ILE A 89 1.46 -7.20 -7.45
C ILE A 89 1.49 -8.23 -8.57
N TYR A 90 0.34 -8.46 -9.16
CA TYR A 90 0.18 -9.34 -10.31
C TYR A 90 -0.24 -8.48 -11.49
N ALA A 91 0.38 -8.72 -12.64
CA ALA A 91 0.00 -8.07 -13.88
C ALA A 91 0.06 -9.06 -15.05
N PHE A 92 -0.82 -8.89 -16.03
CA PHE A 92 -0.78 -9.66 -17.27
C PHE A 92 -0.99 -8.74 -18.46
N ASN A 93 -0.55 -9.20 -19.63
CA ASN A 93 -0.58 -8.46 -20.88
C ASN A 93 -0.98 -9.39 -22.02
N LEU A 94 -2.14 -9.13 -22.60
CA LEU A 94 -2.70 -9.90 -23.72
C LEU A 94 -2.24 -9.40 -25.10
N ASP A 95 -1.45 -8.33 -25.16
CA ASP A 95 -0.81 -7.87 -26.38
C ASP A 95 0.19 -8.93 -26.87
N ASP A 96 0.13 -9.24 -28.17
CA ASP A 96 0.96 -10.25 -28.80
C ASP A 96 2.32 -9.72 -29.28
N SER A 97 2.45 -8.39 -29.37
CA SER A 97 3.52 -7.69 -30.07
C SER A 97 4.34 -6.80 -29.13
N TYR A 98 3.71 -6.13 -28.17
CA TYR A 98 4.34 -5.09 -27.36
C TYR A 98 4.25 -5.35 -25.85
N SER A 99 5.30 -4.93 -25.13
CA SER A 99 5.30 -4.90 -23.67
C SER A 99 4.61 -3.63 -23.17
N HIS A 100 3.89 -3.74 -22.05
CA HIS A 100 3.15 -2.63 -21.46
C HIS A 100 3.66 -2.24 -20.08
N GLU A 101 3.71 -0.94 -19.81
CA GLU A 101 4.19 -0.39 -18.55
C GLU A 101 3.05 -0.07 -17.59
N TYR A 102 3.26 -0.29 -16.30
CA TYR A 102 2.41 0.27 -15.25
C TYR A 102 3.20 0.95 -14.15
N ASN A 103 2.57 1.95 -13.55
CA ASN A 103 3.09 2.70 -12.42
C ASN A 103 2.10 2.64 -11.25
N ILE A 104 2.58 2.22 -10.08
CA ILE A 104 1.82 2.23 -8.83
C ILE A 104 2.57 3.07 -7.81
N HIS A 105 1.87 4.04 -7.25
CA HIS A 105 2.27 4.80 -6.08
C HIS A 105 1.32 4.44 -4.93
N CYS A 106 1.89 4.04 -3.78
CA CYS A 106 1.15 3.68 -2.57
C CYS A 106 1.56 4.62 -1.44
N ASN A 107 0.61 5.40 -0.92
CA ASN A 107 0.84 6.31 0.19
C ASN A 107 0.37 5.69 1.51
N ILE A 108 1.29 5.59 2.46
CA ILE A 108 1.06 4.99 3.78
C ILE A 108 1.25 6.02 4.88
N GLU A 109 0.22 6.26 5.68
CA GLU A 109 0.32 7.04 6.92
C GLU A 109 0.88 6.13 8.05
N PRO A 110 1.98 6.50 8.72
CA PRO A 110 2.46 5.74 9.88
C PRO A 110 1.46 5.85 11.04
N LYS A 111 1.37 4.81 11.88
CA LYS A 111 0.57 4.88 13.12
C LYS A 111 1.04 6.08 13.95
N LYS A 112 0.14 7.04 14.18
CA LYS A 112 0.41 8.18 15.07
C LYS A 112 0.78 7.64 16.43
N ALA A 113 1.91 8.09 16.97
CA ALA A 113 2.25 7.79 18.34
C ALA A 113 1.13 8.31 19.23
N VAL A 114 0.42 7.39 19.90
CA VAL A 114 -0.52 7.78 20.94
C VAL A 114 0.34 8.43 22.02
N LYS A 115 0.25 9.76 22.12
CA LYS A 115 0.73 10.44 23.31
C LYS A 115 -0.13 9.89 24.44
N ILE A 116 0.42 8.94 25.19
CA ILE A 116 -0.16 8.57 26.48
C ILE A 116 -0.26 9.90 27.22
N ALA A 117 -1.49 10.31 27.54
CA ALA A 117 -1.67 11.45 28.42
C ALA A 117 -0.82 11.13 29.65
N GLY A 118 0.27 11.89 29.83
CA GLY A 118 1.11 11.72 31.00
C GLY A 118 0.16 11.68 32.19
N PRO A 119 0.34 10.73 33.13
CA PRO A 119 -0.60 10.63 34.22
C PRO A 119 -0.69 12.03 34.83
N GLY A 120 -1.91 12.52 35.11
CA GLY A 120 -2.12 13.77 35.87
C GLY A 120 -1.58 13.68 37.31
N TYR A 121 -0.63 12.78 37.53
CA TYR A 121 0.14 12.55 38.70
C TYR A 121 1.26 13.58 38.67
N ASP A 122 1.07 14.64 39.43
CA ASP A 122 2.16 15.51 39.81
C ASP A 122 3.16 14.67 40.64
N PHE A 123 4.14 14.10 39.94
CA PHE A 123 5.18 13.25 40.51
C PHE A 123 5.91 13.99 41.64
N LYS A 124 6.03 15.32 41.54
CA LYS A 124 6.62 16.16 42.57
C LYS A 124 5.73 16.19 43.81
N ALA A 125 4.43 16.41 43.65
CA ALA A 125 3.48 16.38 44.78
C ALA A 125 3.40 14.99 45.46
N ALA A 126 3.55 13.90 44.70
CA ALA A 126 3.58 12.55 45.26
C ALA A 126 4.92 12.24 45.96
N TRP A 127 6.04 12.70 45.39
CA TRP A 127 7.37 12.56 45.97
C TRP A 127 7.51 13.37 47.26
N ASP A 128 7.03 14.61 47.28
CA ASP A 128 7.04 15.47 48.47
C ASP A 128 6.18 14.89 49.60
N ARG A 129 5.10 14.15 49.29
CA ARG A 129 4.31 13.41 50.30
C ARG A 129 5.00 12.14 50.81
N LEU A 130 5.77 11.45 49.97
CA LEU A 130 6.45 10.20 50.31
C LEU A 130 7.78 10.42 51.03
N PHE A 131 8.50 11.49 50.70
CA PHE A 131 9.87 11.74 51.15
C PHE A 131 10.11 13.14 51.72
N GLY A 132 9.16 14.07 51.57
CA GLY A 132 9.30 15.48 52.01
C GLY A 132 8.62 15.80 53.34
N GLY A 133 8.14 14.81 54.09
CA GLY A 133 7.51 15.01 55.40
C GLY A 133 8.48 14.80 56.56
N GLY A 134 9.34 15.78 56.84
CA GLY A 134 10.11 15.78 58.08
C GLY A 134 11.15 16.89 58.21
N GLY A 135 10.75 18.03 58.77
CA GLY A 135 11.64 19.07 59.32
C GLY A 135 11.67 20.37 58.55
#